data_AF-A0A924T8J1-F1
#
_entry.id   AF-A0A924T8J1-F1
#
_cell.length_a   1.000
_cell.length_b   1.000
_cell.length_c   1.000
_cell.angle_alpha   90.00
_cell.angle_beta   90.00
_cell.angle_gamma   90.00
#
_symmetry.space_group_name_H-M   'P 1'
#
loop_
_entity.id
_entity.type
_entity.pdbx_description
1 polymer ?
#
loop_
_entity_poly.entity_id
_entity_poly.type
_entity_poly.pdbx_seq_one_letter_code
_entity_poly.pdbx_strand_id
1 'polypeptide(L)'
;TGWARDTRDSLIYPTRGWLQSISAESTLPLTQVKFFKINYQGQVFVPLIADFVFGVNIEAGFGNGYGGRSLPFFQNYYGGGVGSVRGYETNSLGPREAVTSAVTTNPDGTTSSSTSYTGNAIGGRRKFTVNNEILFPFPGTKNDKSVRGSFFVDAGQVYDKGDPLQKDNERIHFSTGVAIAWQSPIGALKFSYAIPIGSKPTDKAQRFQFQVGTLF
;
A
#
# COMPACT_ATOMS: atom_id res chain seq x y z
N THR A 1 -1.76 14.82 -15.83
CA THR A 1 -1.27 16.09 -15.27
C THR A 1 -0.92 15.90 -13.81
N GLY A 2 -0.06 16.73 -13.24
CA GLY A 2 0.27 16.65 -11.82
C GLY A 2 0.95 17.91 -11.30
N TRP A 3 0.93 18.04 -9.99
CA TRP A 3 1.60 19.09 -9.23
C TRP A 3 2.36 18.44 -8.09
N ALA A 4 3.59 18.91 -7.84
CA ALA A 4 4.36 18.49 -6.69
C ALA A 4 5.10 19.67 -6.07
N ARG A 5 5.24 19.63 -4.74
CA ARG A 5 6.07 20.56 -3.98
C ARG A 5 6.87 19.77 -2.96
N ASP A 6 8.19 19.89 -3.03
CA ASP A 6 9.13 19.28 -2.10
C ASP A 6 9.87 20.38 -1.34
N THR A 7 9.84 20.28 -0.01
CA THR A 7 10.54 21.16 0.93
C THR A 7 11.43 20.38 1.88
N ARG A 8 11.61 19.07 1.63
CA ARG A 8 12.48 18.21 2.43
C ARG A 8 13.92 18.70 2.33
N ASP A 9 14.62 18.66 3.44
CA ASP A 9 16.03 19.06 3.53
C ASP A 9 16.99 18.13 2.78
N SER A 10 16.58 16.88 2.54
CA SER A 10 17.34 15.90 1.78
C SER A 10 16.40 14.93 1.07
N LEU A 11 16.71 14.58 -0.18
CA LEU A 11 15.96 13.60 -0.96
C LEU A 11 16.18 12.16 -0.48
N ILE A 12 17.40 11.85 -0.06
CA ILE A 12 17.83 10.48 0.29
C ILE A 12 17.84 10.23 1.80
N TYR A 13 17.97 11.29 2.60
CA TYR A 13 18.03 11.20 4.06
C TYR A 13 17.23 12.35 4.70
N PRO A 14 15.92 12.47 4.41
CA PRO A 14 15.11 13.57 4.93
C PRO A 14 15.07 13.54 6.47
N THR A 15 15.21 14.71 7.09
CA THR A 15 15.09 14.92 8.55
C THR A 15 14.03 15.97 8.90
N ARG A 16 13.72 16.87 7.98
CA ARG A 16 12.70 17.90 8.16
C ARG A 16 12.04 18.29 6.84
N GLY A 17 10.86 18.88 6.92
CA GLY A 17 10.12 19.39 5.78
C GLY A 17 9.13 18.37 5.24
N TRP A 18 8.56 18.66 4.08
CA TRP A 18 7.46 17.88 3.53
C TRP A 18 7.47 17.81 2.02
N LEU A 19 6.89 16.73 1.50
CA LEU A 19 6.58 16.52 0.08
C LEU A 19 5.06 16.41 -0.05
N GLN A 20 4.51 17.08 -1.06
CA GLN A 20 3.14 16.86 -1.51
C GLN A 20 3.17 16.65 -3.01
N SER A 21 2.43 15.66 -3.49
CA SER A 21 2.25 15.37 -4.89
C SER A 21 0.81 14.98 -5.16
N ILE A 22 0.21 15.60 -6.17
CA ILE A 22 -1.11 15.25 -6.68
C ILE A 22 -0.95 14.97 -8.17
N SER A 23 -1.45 13.84 -8.63
CA SER A 23 -1.53 13.52 -10.06
C SER A 23 -2.94 13.12 -10.45
N ALA A 24 -3.33 13.51 -11.66
CA ALA A 24 -4.58 13.12 -12.27
C ALA A 24 -4.32 12.68 -13.71
N GLU A 25 -4.86 11.53 -14.07
CA GLU A 25 -4.83 10.99 -15.43
C GLU A 25 -6.26 10.67 -15.88
N SER A 26 -6.52 10.84 -17.16
CA SER A 26 -7.78 10.47 -17.78
C SER A 26 -7.51 10.05 -19.20
N THR A 27 -8.24 9.05 -19.67
CA THR A 27 -8.25 8.75 -21.11
C THR A 27 -9.06 9.80 -21.87
N LEU A 28 -8.91 9.83 -23.20
CA LEU A 28 -9.67 10.73 -24.06
C LEU A 28 -11.06 10.12 -24.35
N PRO A 29 -12.13 10.92 -24.54
CA PRO A 29 -13.47 10.39 -24.78
C PRO A 29 -13.61 9.47 -26.02
N LEU A 30 -12.68 9.56 -26.97
CA LEU A 30 -12.65 8.80 -28.22
C LEU A 30 -12.01 7.40 -28.08
N THR A 31 -11.42 7.06 -26.93
CA THR A 31 -10.79 5.75 -26.72
C THR A 31 -11.83 4.67 -26.39
N GLN A 32 -11.47 3.41 -26.65
CA GLN A 32 -12.29 2.26 -26.25
C GLN A 32 -12.34 2.09 -24.72
N VAL A 33 -11.29 2.53 -24.03
CA VAL A 33 -11.13 2.45 -22.58
C VAL A 33 -11.31 3.84 -21.97
N LYS A 34 -12.33 4.02 -21.13
CA LYS A 34 -12.74 5.32 -20.57
C LYS A 34 -12.63 5.34 -19.05
N PHE A 35 -11.55 5.89 -18.52
CA PHE A 35 -11.32 6.00 -17.08
C PHE A 35 -10.53 7.23 -16.69
N PHE A 36 -10.64 7.61 -15.42
CA PHE A 36 -9.76 8.58 -14.79
C PHE A 36 -9.19 8.00 -13.50
N LYS A 37 -8.02 8.50 -13.09
CA LYS A 37 -7.37 8.21 -11.83
C LYS A 37 -6.81 9.49 -11.21
N ILE A 38 -6.88 9.57 -9.89
CA ILE A 38 -6.37 10.65 -9.06
C ILE A 38 -5.52 10.00 -7.98
N ASN A 39 -4.28 10.46 -7.84
CA ASN A 39 -3.36 10.02 -6.81
C ASN A 39 -2.90 11.20 -5.99
N TYR A 40 -2.72 10.96 -4.70
CA TYR A 40 -2.15 11.89 -3.75
C TYR A 40 -1.07 11.19 -2.94
N GLN A 41 0.06 11.84 -2.77
CA GLN A 41 1.13 11.44 -1.88
C GLN A 41 1.53 12.62 -1.01
N GLY A 42 1.55 12.42 0.30
CA GLY A 42 2.04 13.38 1.28
C GLY A 42 3.10 12.75 2.15
N GLN A 43 4.23 13.42 2.32
CA GLN A 43 5.27 13.02 3.27
C GLN A 43 5.63 14.18 4.17
N VAL A 44 5.80 13.93 5.46
CA VAL A 44 6.23 14.92 6.43
C VAL A 44 7.31 14.31 7.32
N PHE A 45 8.39 15.06 7.52
CA PHE A 45 9.45 14.71 8.44
C PHE A 45 9.60 15.82 9.48
N VAL A 46 9.62 15.44 10.75
CA VAL A 46 9.75 16.35 11.88
C VAL A 46 10.88 15.83 12.77
N PRO A 47 11.95 16.61 13.00
CA PRO A 47 12.98 16.23 13.96
C PRO A 47 12.36 16.21 15.37
N LEU A 48 12.67 15.17 16.13
CA LEU A 48 12.20 14.99 17.51
C LEU A 48 13.30 15.45 18.47
N ILE A 49 13.87 14.52 19.23
CA ILE A 49 14.97 14.74 20.16
C ILE A 49 16.25 14.08 19.65
N ALA A 50 17.39 14.73 19.84
CA ALA A 50 18.66 14.31 19.26
C ALA A 50 18.51 14.07 17.74
N ASP A 51 18.98 12.93 17.25
CA ASP A 51 18.93 12.56 15.83
C ASP A 51 17.68 11.72 15.46
N PHE A 52 16.68 11.64 16.34
CA PHE A 52 15.43 10.97 16.04
C PHE A 52 14.55 11.85 15.15
N VAL A 53 13.92 11.24 14.14
CA VAL A 53 13.01 11.93 13.23
C VAL A 53 11.70 11.16 13.15
N PHE A 54 10.59 11.86 13.34
CA PHE A 54 9.27 11.32 13.02
C PHE A 54 8.98 11.53 11.55
N GLY A 55 8.63 10.45 10.85
CA GLY A 55 8.22 10.47 9.46
C GLY A 55 6.79 9.97 9.29
N VAL A 56 6.01 10.64 8.46
CA VAL A 56 4.69 10.16 8.04
C VAL A 56 4.66 10.14 6.52
N ASN A 57 4.22 9.04 5.93
CA ASN A 57 3.88 8.91 4.51
C ASN A 57 2.39 8.59 4.39
N ILE A 58 1.67 9.32 3.54
CA ILE A 58 0.26 9.10 3.22
C ILE A 58 0.15 8.94 1.71
N GLU A 59 -0.52 7.89 1.27
CA GLU A 59 -0.88 7.65 -0.12
C GLU A 59 -2.38 7.43 -0.24
N ALA A 60 -3.01 8.13 -1.18
CA ALA A 60 -4.40 7.92 -1.52
C ALA A 60 -4.56 7.81 -3.04
N GLY A 61 -5.35 6.85 -3.48
CA GLY A 61 -5.65 6.62 -4.88
C GLY A 61 -7.15 6.45 -5.08
N PHE A 62 -7.69 7.10 -6.09
CA PHE A 62 -9.06 6.91 -6.55
C PHE A 62 -9.07 6.78 -8.06
N GLY A 63 -9.81 5.81 -8.58
CA GLY A 63 -9.97 5.59 -10.00
C GLY A 63 -11.39 5.17 -10.29
N ASN A 64 -11.93 5.64 -11.41
CA ASN A 64 -13.24 5.18 -11.86
C ASN A 64 -13.34 5.24 -13.38
N GLY A 65 -14.24 4.43 -13.93
CA GLY A 65 -14.62 4.54 -15.34
C GLY A 65 -15.60 5.69 -15.56
N TYR A 66 -15.71 6.16 -16.80
CA TYR A 66 -16.70 7.15 -17.21
C TYR A 66 -17.34 6.77 -18.55
N GLY A 67 -18.45 7.42 -18.92
CA GLY A 67 -19.17 7.11 -20.16
C GLY A 67 -19.76 5.70 -20.18
N GLY A 68 -20.28 5.22 -19.05
CA GLY A 68 -20.88 3.90 -18.89
C GLY A 68 -19.89 2.73 -18.80
N ARG A 69 -18.59 3.01 -18.71
CA ARG A 69 -17.54 1.99 -18.52
C ARG A 69 -17.10 1.93 -17.05
N SER A 70 -16.63 0.77 -16.63
CA SER A 70 -15.96 0.58 -15.34
C SER A 70 -14.46 0.85 -15.44
N LEU A 71 -13.78 1.04 -14.30
CA LEU A 71 -12.32 1.07 -14.28
C LEU A 71 -11.79 -0.30 -14.76
N PRO A 72 -10.88 -0.35 -15.74
CA PRO A 72 -10.28 -1.61 -16.16
C PRO A 72 -9.49 -2.25 -15.01
N PHE A 73 -9.55 -3.57 -14.86
CA PHE A 73 -8.91 -4.28 -13.73
C PHE A 73 -7.39 -4.06 -13.67
N PHE A 74 -6.71 -3.93 -14.82
CA PHE A 74 -5.28 -3.64 -14.88
C PHE A 74 -4.91 -2.22 -14.42
N GLN A 75 -5.91 -1.36 -14.16
CA GLN A 75 -5.75 -0.02 -13.58
C GLN A 75 -6.08 0.04 -12.10
N ASN A 76 -6.47 -1.09 -11.48
CA ASN A 76 -6.76 -1.17 -10.06
C ASN A 76 -5.55 -0.79 -9.21
N TYR A 77 -5.83 -0.30 -8.01
CA TYR A 77 -4.82 -0.10 -6.98
C TYR A 77 -4.62 -1.39 -6.19
N TYR A 78 -3.39 -1.60 -5.75
CA TYR A 78 -2.98 -2.73 -4.94
C TYR A 78 -2.31 -2.25 -3.65
N GLY A 79 -2.28 -3.13 -2.65
CA GLY A 79 -1.72 -2.85 -1.33
C GLY A 79 -1.07 -4.08 -0.72
N GLY A 80 -0.24 -3.84 0.30
CA GLY A 80 0.64 -4.85 0.89
C GLY A 80 2.04 -4.84 0.26
N GLY A 81 3.03 -5.26 1.03
CA GLY A 81 4.45 -5.20 0.65
C GLY A 81 5.18 -3.97 1.19
N VAL A 82 6.46 -3.88 0.86
CA VAL A 82 7.42 -2.87 1.34
C VAL A 82 7.07 -1.40 1.02
N GLY A 83 6.27 -1.17 -0.02
CA GLY A 83 5.80 0.14 -0.46
C GLY A 83 4.36 0.47 -0.06
N SER A 84 3.73 -0.34 0.81
CA SER A 84 2.37 -0.07 1.27
C SER A 84 2.23 -0.43 2.76
N VAL A 85 1.71 -1.60 3.10
CA VAL A 85 1.62 -2.08 4.48
C VAL A 85 2.59 -3.24 4.63
N ARG A 86 3.72 -2.99 5.31
CA ARG A 86 4.74 -4.02 5.52
C ARG A 86 4.17 -5.16 6.35
N GLY A 87 4.66 -6.38 6.13
CA GLY A 87 4.17 -7.57 6.84
C GLY A 87 3.06 -8.32 6.13
N TYR A 88 2.44 -7.71 5.12
CA TYR A 88 1.55 -8.39 4.17
C TYR A 88 2.30 -8.65 2.87
N GLU A 89 1.99 -9.74 2.21
CA GLU A 89 2.54 -10.08 0.89
C GLU A 89 2.22 -8.97 -0.12
N THR A 90 3.13 -8.74 -1.07
CA THR A 90 2.97 -7.71 -2.11
C THR A 90 1.66 -7.91 -2.86
N ASN A 91 0.89 -6.82 -3.01
CA ASN A 91 -0.39 -6.79 -3.72
C ASN A 91 -1.47 -7.74 -3.16
N SER A 92 -1.35 -8.19 -1.90
CA SER A 92 -2.28 -9.17 -1.30
C SER A 92 -3.50 -8.56 -0.61
N LEU A 93 -3.56 -7.22 -0.45
CA LEU A 93 -4.63 -6.53 0.25
C LEU A 93 -5.80 -6.14 -0.67
N GLY A 94 -7.01 -6.14 -0.09
CA GLY A 94 -8.22 -5.63 -0.71
C GLY A 94 -9.15 -6.71 -1.26
N PRO A 95 -10.08 -6.34 -2.17
CA PRO A 95 -11.07 -7.25 -2.73
C PRO A 95 -10.41 -8.50 -3.30
N ARG A 96 -11.07 -9.64 -3.14
CA ARG A 96 -10.59 -10.93 -3.63
C ARG A 96 -11.44 -11.44 -4.77
N GLU A 97 -10.86 -12.33 -5.56
CA GLU A 97 -11.59 -13.10 -6.55
C GLU A 97 -12.66 -13.99 -5.88
N ALA A 98 -13.83 -14.04 -6.52
CA ALA A 98 -14.93 -14.90 -6.12
C ALA A 98 -14.61 -16.35 -6.44
N VAL A 99 -14.72 -17.22 -5.44
CA VAL A 99 -14.64 -18.67 -5.59
C VAL A 99 -16.05 -19.23 -5.35
N THR A 100 -16.68 -19.69 -6.42
CA THR A 100 -18.02 -20.31 -6.34
C THR A 100 -17.86 -21.81 -6.14
N SER A 101 -18.38 -22.31 -5.03
CA SER A 101 -18.46 -23.74 -4.75
C SER A 101 -19.42 -24.44 -5.73
N ALA A 102 -19.23 -25.74 -5.94
CA ALA A 102 -20.04 -26.53 -6.87
C ALA A 102 -21.54 -26.29 -6.64
N VAL A 103 -22.25 -25.97 -7.73
CA VAL A 103 -23.71 -25.81 -7.71
C VAL A 103 -24.31 -27.17 -7.39
N THR A 104 -24.96 -27.28 -6.25
CA THR A 104 -25.65 -28.50 -5.85
C THR A 104 -27.13 -28.35 -6.18
N THR A 105 -27.64 -29.22 -7.04
CA THR A 105 -29.08 -29.35 -7.28
C THR A 105 -29.63 -30.36 -6.27
N ASN A 106 -30.49 -29.88 -5.38
CA ASN A 106 -31.17 -30.71 -4.42
C ASN A 106 -32.26 -31.55 -5.12
N PRO A 107 -32.66 -32.71 -4.54
CA PRO A 107 -33.72 -33.56 -5.10
C PRO A 107 -35.09 -32.88 -5.27
N ASP A 108 -35.32 -31.75 -4.59
CA ASP A 108 -36.51 -30.91 -4.71
C ASP A 108 -36.47 -29.93 -5.91
N GLY A 109 -35.39 -29.97 -6.71
CA GLY A 109 -35.16 -29.09 -7.85
C GLY A 109 -34.54 -27.73 -7.51
N THR A 110 -34.27 -27.43 -6.23
CA THR A 110 -33.58 -26.20 -5.83
C THR A 110 -32.08 -26.30 -6.07
N THR A 111 -31.44 -25.19 -6.43
CA THR A 111 -29.98 -25.12 -6.60
C THR A 111 -29.37 -24.25 -5.51
N SER A 112 -28.33 -24.75 -4.85
CA SER A 112 -27.55 -24.02 -3.86
C SER A 112 -26.13 -23.79 -4.38
N SER A 113 -25.67 -22.55 -4.34
CA SER A 113 -24.28 -22.18 -4.62
C SER A 113 -23.77 -21.27 -3.51
N SER A 114 -22.54 -21.51 -3.06
CA SER A 114 -21.87 -20.65 -2.08
C SER A 114 -20.73 -19.94 -2.78
N THR A 115 -20.78 -18.62 -2.82
CA THR A 115 -19.69 -17.78 -3.32
C THR A 115 -18.90 -17.24 -2.13
N SER A 116 -17.61 -17.54 -2.09
CA SER A 116 -16.68 -17.07 -1.07
C SER A 116 -15.56 -16.26 -1.71
N TYR A 117 -15.15 -15.17 -1.06
CA TYR A 117 -14.10 -14.28 -1.56
C TYR A 117 -12.75 -14.64 -0.95
N THR A 118 -12.19 -15.77 -1.35
CA THR A 118 -10.94 -16.35 -0.80
C THR A 118 -9.81 -16.46 -1.82
N GLY A 119 -10.06 -16.09 -3.09
CA GLY A 119 -9.06 -16.12 -4.14
C GLY A 119 -7.96 -15.07 -3.97
N ASN A 120 -7.21 -14.85 -5.06
CA ASN A 120 -6.18 -13.81 -5.07
C ASN A 120 -6.80 -12.40 -4.96
N ALA A 121 -6.03 -11.46 -4.43
CA ALA A 121 -6.46 -10.07 -4.40
C ALA A 121 -6.52 -9.52 -5.83
N ILE A 122 -7.65 -8.92 -6.18
CA ILE A 122 -7.91 -8.36 -7.52
C ILE A 122 -7.65 -6.85 -7.59
N GLY A 123 -7.22 -6.26 -6.46
CA GLY A 123 -7.08 -4.82 -6.30
C GLY A 123 -8.44 -4.12 -6.21
N GLY A 124 -8.41 -2.79 -6.12
CA GLY A 124 -9.62 -1.99 -5.98
C GLY A 124 -9.53 -0.63 -6.65
N ARG A 125 -10.70 0.01 -6.83
CA ARG A 125 -10.80 1.38 -7.36
C ARG A 125 -10.30 2.45 -6.40
N ARG A 126 -10.12 2.11 -5.14
CA ARG A 126 -9.63 3.01 -4.09
C ARG A 126 -8.51 2.35 -3.30
N LYS A 127 -7.50 3.15 -2.98
CA LYS A 127 -6.41 2.80 -2.05
C LYS A 127 -6.21 3.93 -1.06
N PHE A 128 -5.89 3.55 0.16
CA PHE A 128 -5.36 4.45 1.18
C PHE A 128 -4.22 3.73 1.92
N THR A 129 -3.14 4.42 2.23
CA THR A 129 -2.03 3.90 3.03
C THR A 129 -1.44 5.02 3.87
N VAL A 130 -1.11 4.71 5.12
CA VAL A 130 -0.40 5.59 6.05
C VAL A 130 0.73 4.82 6.68
N ASN A 131 1.95 5.35 6.61
CA ASN A 131 3.13 4.80 7.26
C ASN A 131 3.63 5.83 8.26
N ASN A 132 3.65 5.48 9.54
CA ASN A 132 4.26 6.29 10.58
C ASN A 132 5.58 5.64 10.96
N GLU A 133 6.68 6.39 10.94
CA GLU A 133 8.01 5.90 11.27
C GLU A 133 8.69 6.80 12.29
N ILE A 134 9.37 6.18 13.26
CA ILE A 134 10.38 6.83 14.08
C ILE A 134 11.73 6.37 13.56
N LEU A 135 12.43 7.28 12.90
CA LEU A 135 13.74 7.08 12.32
C LEU A 135 14.81 7.39 13.37
N PHE A 136 15.86 6.59 13.42
CA PHE A 136 16.97 6.78 14.36
C PHE A 136 18.33 6.50 13.68
N PRO A 137 19.41 7.14 14.14
CA PRO A 137 20.76 6.82 13.69
C PRO A 137 21.12 5.40 14.15
N PHE A 138 21.75 4.62 13.28
CA PHE A 138 22.13 3.27 13.64
C PHE A 138 23.23 3.30 14.72
N PRO A 139 23.11 2.54 15.83
CA PRO A 139 24.11 2.58 16.88
C PRO A 139 25.48 2.14 16.35
N GLY A 140 26.52 2.92 16.65
CA GLY A 140 27.89 2.66 16.20
C GLY A 140 28.30 3.39 14.93
N THR A 141 27.37 3.98 14.17
CA THR A 141 27.69 4.85 13.03
C THR A 141 27.88 6.29 13.52
N LYS A 142 29.06 6.61 14.07
CA LYS A 142 29.38 7.89 14.75
C LYS A 142 29.25 9.19 13.92
N ASN A 143 28.66 9.13 12.73
CA ASN A 143 28.22 10.24 11.85
C ASN A 143 27.84 9.74 10.43
N ASP A 144 27.91 8.43 10.19
CA ASP A 144 27.61 7.85 8.88
C ASP A 144 26.09 7.73 8.67
N LYS A 145 25.60 8.44 7.64
CA LYS A 145 24.19 8.46 7.20
C LYS A 145 23.86 7.33 6.21
N SER A 146 24.80 6.42 5.97
CA SER A 146 24.61 5.25 5.10
C SER A 146 23.59 4.27 5.64
N VAL A 147 23.45 4.16 6.97
CA VAL A 147 22.49 3.26 7.63
C VAL A 147 21.52 4.06 8.50
N ARG A 148 20.23 3.77 8.37
CA ARG A 148 19.16 4.34 9.17
C ARG A 148 18.24 3.23 9.66
N GLY A 149 18.00 3.19 10.96
CA GLY A 149 16.98 2.32 11.54
C GLY A 149 15.63 3.02 11.60
N SER A 150 14.53 2.27 11.59
CA SER A 150 13.22 2.80 11.93
C SER A 150 12.32 1.80 12.66
N PHE A 151 11.52 2.33 13.59
CA PHE A 151 10.32 1.66 14.10
C PHE A 151 9.13 2.19 13.33
N PHE A 152 8.18 1.34 12.96
CA PHE A 152 7.04 1.80 12.18
C PHE A 152 5.71 1.19 12.60
N VAL A 153 4.65 1.92 12.25
CA VAL A 153 3.26 1.46 12.26
C VAL A 153 2.65 1.82 10.91
N ASP A 154 2.22 0.80 10.19
CA ASP A 154 1.59 0.93 8.89
C ASP A 154 0.09 0.64 9.00
N ALA A 155 -0.70 1.38 8.23
CA ALA A 155 -2.12 1.14 8.03
C ALA A 155 -2.44 1.29 6.56
N GLY A 156 -3.31 0.44 6.02
CA GLY A 156 -3.72 0.57 4.62
C GLY A 156 -4.98 -0.18 4.29
N GLN A 157 -5.62 0.25 3.21
CA GLN A 157 -6.89 -0.28 2.74
C GLN A 157 -6.92 -0.19 1.22
N VAL A 158 -7.37 -1.26 0.59
CA VAL A 158 -7.73 -1.30 -0.83
C VAL A 158 -9.15 -1.80 -0.91
N TYR A 159 -10.02 -1.13 -1.66
CA TYR A 159 -11.43 -1.46 -1.67
C TYR A 159 -12.14 -1.04 -2.95
N ASP A 160 -13.23 -1.74 -3.26
CA ASP A 160 -14.11 -1.48 -4.37
C ASP A 160 -15.58 -1.52 -3.90
N LYS A 161 -16.07 -0.37 -3.44
CA LYS A 161 -17.44 -0.21 -2.90
C LYS A 161 -18.48 -0.86 -3.82
N GLY A 162 -19.11 -1.95 -3.37
CA GLY A 162 -20.19 -2.60 -4.13
C GLY A 162 -20.73 -3.88 -3.51
N ASP A 163 -19.88 -4.71 -2.89
CA ASP A 163 -20.30 -6.02 -2.38
C ASP A 163 -20.16 -6.13 -0.84
N PRO A 164 -21.28 -6.28 -0.09
CA PRO A 164 -21.25 -6.51 1.36
C PRO A 164 -20.39 -7.71 1.79
N LEU A 165 -20.27 -8.75 0.95
CA LEU A 165 -19.49 -9.96 1.24
C LEU A 165 -17.97 -9.70 1.19
N GLN A 166 -17.53 -8.63 0.53
CA GLN A 166 -16.11 -8.24 0.46
C GLN A 166 -15.67 -7.40 1.67
N LYS A 167 -16.58 -6.96 2.54
CA LYS A 167 -16.31 -6.03 3.65
C LYS A 167 -15.12 -6.44 4.54
N ASP A 168 -14.93 -7.75 4.73
CA ASP A 168 -13.84 -8.29 5.52
C ASP A 168 -12.47 -8.25 4.81
N ASN A 169 -12.46 -8.42 3.48
CA ASN A 169 -11.27 -8.31 2.66
C ASN A 169 -10.89 -6.85 2.41
N GLU A 170 -11.89 -5.95 2.39
CA GLU A 170 -11.75 -4.51 2.17
C GLU A 170 -11.51 -3.71 3.45
N ARG A 171 -11.33 -4.34 4.61
CA ARG A 171 -11.07 -3.64 5.87
C ARG A 171 -9.72 -2.94 5.88
N ILE A 172 -9.49 -2.10 6.88
CA ILE A 172 -8.16 -1.50 7.12
C ILE A 172 -7.25 -2.57 7.73
N HIS A 173 -6.10 -2.78 7.12
CA HIS A 173 -5.03 -3.65 7.59
C HIS A 173 -3.98 -2.83 8.32
N PHE A 174 -3.46 -3.39 9.41
CA PHE A 174 -2.47 -2.73 10.26
C PHE A 174 -1.24 -3.62 10.43
N SER A 175 -0.07 -3.02 10.59
CA SER A 175 1.12 -3.74 11.01
C SER A 175 2.06 -2.83 11.78
N THR A 176 3.00 -3.43 12.50
CA THR A 176 4.09 -2.71 13.15
C THR A 176 5.38 -3.51 13.02
N GLY A 177 6.52 -2.83 13.08
CA GLY A 177 7.79 -3.52 12.92
C GLY A 177 9.00 -2.61 13.00
N VAL A 178 10.12 -3.20 12.59
CA VAL A 178 11.42 -2.54 12.48
C VAL A 178 11.92 -2.61 11.06
N ALA A 179 12.62 -1.56 10.62
CA ALA A 179 13.25 -1.52 9.32
C ALA A 179 14.67 -0.96 9.41
N ILE A 180 15.49 -1.35 8.43
CA ILE A 180 16.83 -0.82 8.21
C ILE A 180 16.89 -0.37 6.75
N ALA A 181 17.23 0.89 6.53
CA ALA A 181 17.60 1.41 5.23
C ALA A 181 19.12 1.55 5.17
N TRP A 182 19.74 0.95 4.15
CA TRP A 182 21.18 0.96 3.95
C TRP A 182 21.51 1.41 2.52
N GLN A 183 22.22 2.51 2.41
CA GLN A 183 22.84 2.95 1.16
C GLN A 183 24.15 2.19 0.97
N SER A 184 24.09 1.07 0.27
CA SER A 184 25.27 0.23 -0.01
C SER A 184 25.98 0.69 -1.29
N PRO A 185 27.23 0.25 -1.53
CA PRO A 185 27.95 0.53 -2.79
C PRO A 185 27.23 0.05 -4.05
N ILE A 186 26.34 -0.95 -3.93
CA ILE A 186 25.58 -1.53 -5.06
C ILE A 186 24.17 -0.93 -5.20
N GLY A 187 23.79 0.01 -4.34
CA GLY A 187 22.50 0.68 -4.36
C GLY A 187 21.78 0.69 -3.00
N ALA A 188 20.60 1.28 -2.99
CA ALA A 188 19.78 1.36 -1.80
C ALA A 188 19.16 0.00 -1.47
N LEU A 189 19.25 -0.38 -0.20
CA LEU A 189 18.69 -1.60 0.37
C LEU A 189 17.74 -1.23 1.51
N LYS A 190 16.55 -1.81 1.52
CA LYS A 190 15.61 -1.69 2.64
C LYS A 190 15.24 -3.08 3.12
N PHE A 191 15.41 -3.33 4.41
CA PHE A 191 14.97 -4.55 5.09
C PHE A 191 13.90 -4.19 6.11
N SER A 192 12.87 -5.01 6.24
CA SER A 192 11.86 -4.84 7.28
C SER A 192 11.41 -6.17 7.85
N TYR A 193 11.20 -6.18 9.16
CA TYR A 193 10.52 -7.24 9.87
C TYR A 193 9.24 -6.67 10.49
N ALA A 194 8.09 -7.14 10.03
CA ALA A 194 6.78 -6.60 10.36
C ALA A 194 5.85 -7.68 10.90
N ILE A 195 5.02 -7.30 11.86
CA ILE A 195 3.99 -8.13 12.47
C ILE A 195 2.62 -7.53 12.08
N PRO A 196 1.84 -8.23 11.23
CA PRO A 196 0.45 -7.89 10.97
C PRO A 196 -0.39 -7.90 12.26
N ILE A 197 -1.21 -6.87 12.44
CA ILE A 197 -2.13 -6.71 13.58
C ILE A 197 -3.56 -6.95 13.08
N GLY A 198 -4.28 -7.87 13.71
CA GLY A 198 -5.65 -8.19 13.30
C GLY A 198 -5.74 -8.90 11.94
N SER A 199 -4.73 -9.72 11.61
CA SER A 199 -4.74 -10.56 10.40
C SER A 199 -5.84 -11.62 10.48
N LYS A 200 -6.55 -11.81 9.37
CA LYS A 200 -7.56 -12.86 9.16
C LYS A 200 -6.95 -14.03 8.37
N PRO A 201 -7.56 -15.22 8.39
CA PRO A 201 -7.10 -16.37 7.59
C PRO A 201 -7.05 -16.10 6.09
N THR A 202 -7.82 -15.14 5.58
CA THR A 202 -7.81 -14.76 4.18
C THR A 202 -6.63 -13.85 3.81
N ASP A 203 -5.92 -13.25 4.77
CA ASP A 203 -4.79 -12.38 4.47
C ASP A 203 -3.49 -13.19 4.32
N LYS A 204 -2.68 -12.79 3.35
CA LYS A 204 -1.36 -13.39 3.14
C LYS A 204 -0.30 -12.57 3.85
N ALA A 205 0.25 -13.11 4.93
CA ALA A 205 1.30 -12.47 5.71
C ALA A 205 2.70 -12.80 5.17
N GLN A 206 3.56 -11.78 5.11
CA GLN A 206 4.98 -11.91 4.78
C GLN A 206 5.79 -11.01 5.71
N ARG A 207 6.27 -11.57 6.83
CA ARG A 207 6.86 -10.80 7.94
C ARG A 207 8.21 -10.18 7.59
N PHE A 208 9.09 -10.95 6.96
CA PHE A 208 10.39 -10.46 6.50
C PHE A 208 10.30 -10.04 5.04
N GLN A 209 10.73 -8.82 4.75
CA GLN A 209 10.69 -8.24 3.40
C GLN A 209 11.96 -7.45 3.14
N PHE A 210 12.42 -7.47 1.89
CA PHE A 210 13.56 -6.68 1.45
C PHE A 210 13.35 -6.12 0.04
N GLN A 211 14.00 -5.00 -0.25
CA GLN A 211 14.00 -4.35 -1.56
C GLN A 211 15.42 -3.87 -1.91
N VAL A 212 15.77 -4.00 -3.18
CA VAL A 212 17.07 -3.59 -3.74
C VAL A 212 16.83 -2.61 -4.89
N GLY A 213 17.60 -1.53 -4.94
CA GLY A 213 17.75 -0.69 -6.13
C GLY A 213 16.96 0.61 -6.09
N THR A 214 15.63 0.56 -5.94
CA THR A 214 14.82 1.77 -5.90
C THR A 214 14.53 2.23 -4.47
N LEU A 215 15.09 3.37 -4.09
CA LEU A 215 14.37 4.31 -3.21
C LEU A 215 13.33 4.95 -4.13
N PHE A 216 12.04 4.81 -3.80
CA PHE A 216 10.86 5.27 -4.54
C PHE A 216 10.33 4.31 -5.61
#